data_AF-A0A9E3R400-F1
#
_entry.id   AF-A0A9E3R400-F1
#
_cell.length_a   1.000
_cell.length_b   1.000
_cell.length_c   1.000
_cell.angle_alpha   90.00
_cell.angle_beta   90.00
_cell.angle_gamma   90.00
#
_symmetry.space_group_name_H-M   'P 1'
#
loop_
_entity.id
_entity.type
_entity.pdbx_description
1 polymer ?
#
loop_
_entity_poly.entity_id
_entity_poly.type
_entity_poly.pdbx_seq_one_letter_code
_entity_poly.pdbx_strand_id
1 'polypeptide(L)'
;MRRVLWCLLLVVAACDTRVDLATVCDVTTCADGCCLFGQCVPVAQQSIGACGLNGSACAACFGGCNAGRCASGACTTCVFNGFCVPSSNDAACGLGGVACAQCGFSQRCLDGRCQ
;
A
#
# COMPACT_ATOMS: atom_id res chain seq x y z
N MET A 1 -21.55 -11.53 43.08
CA MET A 1 -20.70 -12.25 42.10
C MET A 1 -21.52 -13.21 41.23
N ARG A 2 -22.58 -12.73 40.55
CA ARG A 2 -23.53 -13.59 39.82
C ARG A 2 -23.95 -13.03 38.46
N ARG A 3 -23.24 -12.00 37.97
CA ARG A 3 -23.58 -11.28 36.72
C ARG A 3 -22.92 -11.86 35.46
N VAL A 4 -22.00 -12.81 35.61
CA VAL A 4 -21.25 -13.38 34.45
C VAL A 4 -21.98 -14.57 33.82
N LEU A 5 -22.98 -15.15 34.50
CA LEU A 5 -23.66 -16.36 34.03
C LEU A 5 -24.90 -16.10 33.14
N TRP A 6 -25.14 -14.84 32.76
CA TRP A 6 -26.29 -14.42 31.93
C TRP A 6 -25.92 -14.08 30.49
N CYS A 7 -24.73 -14.49 30.01
CA CYS A 7 -24.38 -14.43 28.58
C CYS A 7 -24.83 -15.67 27.78
N LEU A 8 -25.43 -16.68 28.41
CA LEU A 8 -25.65 -18.01 27.81
C LEU A 8 -27.06 -18.24 27.24
N LEU A 9 -27.97 -17.26 27.31
CA LEU A 9 -29.34 -17.44 26.86
C LEU A 9 -29.80 -16.24 26.03
N LEU A 10 -29.74 -16.45 24.71
CA LEU A 10 -30.64 -15.88 23.72
C LEU A 10 -30.49 -14.36 23.42
N VAL A 11 -30.01 -14.10 22.19
CA VAL A 11 -30.35 -12.94 21.37
C VAL A 11 -29.71 -11.62 21.78
N VAL A 12 -28.39 -11.50 21.65
CA VAL A 12 -27.75 -10.28 21.12
C VAL A 12 -26.55 -10.72 20.28
N ALA A 13 -26.79 -10.95 18.98
CA ALA A 13 -25.76 -11.10 17.96
C ALA A 13 -25.11 -9.74 17.66
N ALA A 14 -24.56 -9.13 18.69
CA ALA A 14 -23.66 -8.00 18.62
C ALA A 14 -22.78 -8.11 19.87
N CYS A 15 -21.83 -9.05 19.84
CA CYS A 15 -20.59 -8.83 20.56
C CYS A 15 -20.11 -7.46 20.08
N ASP A 16 -20.29 -6.48 20.96
CA ASP A 16 -19.80 -5.13 20.82
C ASP A 16 -18.28 -5.24 20.69
N THR A 17 -17.83 -5.37 19.45
CA THR A 17 -16.44 -5.25 19.03
C THR A 17 -16.12 -3.79 18.78
N ARG A 18 -16.70 -2.88 19.58
CA ARG A 18 -16.24 -1.48 19.65
C ARG A 18 -14.99 -1.36 20.54
N VAL A 19 -14.14 -2.37 20.50
CA VAL A 19 -12.73 -2.21 20.83
C VAL A 19 -12.13 -1.57 19.59
N ASP A 20 -12.00 -0.24 19.63
CA ASP A 20 -11.11 0.50 18.75
C ASP A 20 -11.34 0.29 17.25
N LEU A 21 -12.49 0.75 16.73
CA LEU A 21 -12.64 1.14 15.31
C LEU A 21 -11.80 2.39 15.01
N ALA A 22 -10.56 2.44 15.49
CA ALA A 22 -9.49 3.07 14.75
C ALA A 22 -9.27 2.19 13.51
N THR A 23 -10.17 2.32 12.54
CA THR A 23 -9.76 2.50 11.15
C THR A 23 -8.61 1.59 10.69
N VAL A 24 -8.75 0.28 10.89
CA VAL A 24 -7.83 -0.71 10.31
C VAL A 24 -8.29 -0.93 8.88
N CYS A 25 -7.65 -0.26 7.92
CA CYS A 25 -7.69 -0.78 6.56
C CYS A 25 -6.67 -1.90 6.43
N ASP A 26 -7.16 -3.08 6.09
CA ASP A 26 -6.38 -4.24 5.72
C ASP A 26 -6.98 -4.84 4.45
N VAL A 27 -6.47 -5.99 4.00
CA VAL A 27 -6.95 -6.66 2.81
C VAL A 27 -8.43 -7.10 2.92
N THR A 28 -8.95 -7.31 4.13
CA THR A 28 -10.36 -7.70 4.35
C THR A 28 -11.30 -6.50 4.36
N THR A 29 -10.89 -5.35 4.88
CA THR A 29 -11.70 -4.12 4.94
C THR A 29 -11.51 -3.21 3.73
N CYS A 30 -10.43 -3.40 2.97
CA CYS A 30 -10.01 -2.53 1.86
C CYS A 30 -9.33 -3.33 0.73
N ALA A 31 -9.93 -4.46 0.31
CA ALA A 31 -9.37 -5.34 -0.73
C ALA A 31 -9.03 -4.59 -2.04
N ASP A 32 -9.94 -3.73 -2.51
CA ASP A 32 -9.83 -2.99 -3.77
C ASP A 32 -9.31 -1.56 -3.58
N GLY A 33 -8.55 -1.30 -2.51
CA GLY A 33 -8.10 0.06 -2.20
C GLY A 33 -6.84 0.12 -1.35
N CYS A 34 -6.48 1.33 -0.96
CA CYS A 34 -5.37 1.61 -0.04
C CYS A 34 -5.85 2.38 1.19
N CYS A 35 -5.07 2.36 2.27
CA CYS A 35 -5.39 3.03 3.52
C CYS A 35 -4.78 4.44 3.59
N LEU A 36 -5.61 5.46 3.83
CA LEU A 36 -5.18 6.83 4.07
C LEU A 36 -5.81 7.36 5.36
N PHE A 37 -5.00 7.70 6.36
CA PHE A 37 -5.45 8.09 7.70
C PHE A 37 -6.48 7.11 8.30
N GLY A 38 -6.32 5.82 7.96
CA GLY A 38 -7.20 4.77 8.42
C GLY A 38 -8.53 4.65 7.65
N GLN A 39 -8.77 5.49 6.64
CA GLN A 39 -9.90 5.34 5.73
C GLN A 39 -9.47 4.63 4.45
N CYS A 40 -10.29 3.69 4.00
CA CYS A 40 -10.06 3.02 2.72
C CYS A 40 -10.35 4.00 1.58
N VAL A 41 -9.36 4.23 0.73
CA VAL A 41 -9.47 4.97 -0.53
C VAL A 41 -9.70 3.94 -1.66
N PRO A 42 -10.94 3.77 -2.14
CA PRO A 42 -11.25 2.79 -3.17
C PRO A 42 -10.61 3.20 -4.50
N VAL A 43 -10.26 2.24 -5.37
CA VAL A 43 -9.62 2.49 -6.68
C VAL A 43 -10.26 3.59 -7.53
N ALA A 44 -11.58 3.78 -7.43
CA ALA A 44 -12.32 4.81 -8.15
C ALA A 44 -12.09 6.24 -7.63
N GLN A 45 -11.58 6.39 -6.41
CA GLN A 45 -11.33 7.67 -5.73
C GLN A 45 -9.84 7.92 -5.50
N GLN A 46 -8.98 7.02 -5.96
CA GLN A 46 -7.54 7.16 -5.82
C GLN A 46 -6.99 8.27 -6.72
N SER A 47 -5.83 8.79 -6.33
CA SER A 47 -5.15 9.88 -7.02
C SER A 47 -3.65 9.65 -7.04
N ILE A 48 -2.92 10.54 -7.70
CA ILE A 48 -1.46 10.53 -7.66
C ILE A 48 -0.88 10.67 -6.24
N GLY A 49 -1.61 11.25 -5.28
CA GLY A 49 -1.14 11.40 -3.90
C GLY A 49 -1.52 10.24 -2.99
N ALA A 50 -2.44 9.37 -3.44
CA ALA A 50 -2.96 8.27 -2.65
C ALA A 50 -3.34 7.11 -3.59
N CYS A 51 -2.37 6.22 -3.82
CA CYS A 51 -2.49 5.07 -4.71
C CYS A 51 -2.05 3.77 -4.00
N GLY A 52 -2.77 2.67 -4.24
CA GLY A 52 -2.42 1.34 -3.75
C GLY A 52 -3.58 0.35 -3.80
N LEU A 53 -3.33 -0.87 -3.32
CA LEU A 53 -4.27 -2.01 -3.33
C LEU A 53 -4.13 -2.84 -2.05
N ASN A 54 -5.09 -3.76 -1.84
CA ASN A 54 -5.07 -4.78 -0.78
C ASN A 54 -4.94 -4.20 0.63
N GLY A 55 -5.52 -3.03 0.88
CA GLY A 55 -5.52 -2.36 2.18
C GLY A 55 -4.14 -1.87 2.63
N SER A 56 -3.14 -1.88 1.75
CA SER A 56 -1.83 -1.32 2.04
C SER A 56 -1.91 0.19 2.24
N ALA A 57 -0.96 0.79 2.96
CA ALA A 57 -0.89 2.25 3.06
C ALA A 57 -0.82 2.90 1.67
N CYS A 58 -1.62 3.94 1.45
CA CYS A 58 -1.57 4.69 0.19
C CYS A 58 -0.19 5.34 0.01
N ALA A 59 0.34 5.28 -1.20
CA ALA A 59 1.58 5.93 -1.57
C ALA A 59 1.36 6.95 -2.70
N ALA A 60 2.27 7.91 -2.84
CA ALA A 60 2.26 8.82 -3.96
C ALA A 60 2.86 8.17 -5.22
N CYS A 61 2.25 8.43 -6.37
CA CYS A 61 2.73 8.10 -7.71
C CYS A 61 3.14 9.39 -8.44
N PHE A 62 4.21 9.34 -9.22
CA PHE A 62 4.72 10.50 -9.96
C PHE A 62 4.18 10.57 -11.41
N GLY A 63 2.87 10.49 -11.64
CA GLY A 63 2.33 10.64 -13.00
C GLY A 63 0.89 10.18 -13.15
N GLY A 64 0.54 9.04 -12.56
CA GLY A 64 -0.82 8.54 -12.57
C GLY A 64 -1.01 7.34 -11.64
N CYS A 65 -2.19 7.26 -11.05
CA CYS A 65 -2.68 6.06 -10.39
C CYS A 65 -3.76 5.43 -11.28
N ASN A 66 -3.58 4.20 -11.72
CA ASN A 66 -4.53 3.47 -12.55
C ASN A 66 -4.88 2.16 -11.85
N ALA A 67 -6.14 2.00 -11.46
CA ALA A 67 -6.63 0.83 -10.74
C ALA A 67 -5.75 0.41 -9.55
N GLY A 68 -5.32 1.40 -8.74
CA GLY A 68 -4.49 1.17 -7.56
C GLY A 68 -3.02 0.84 -7.82
N ARG A 69 -2.56 1.04 -9.05
CA ARG A 69 -1.16 0.86 -9.44
C ARG A 69 -0.62 2.17 -10.00
N CYS A 70 0.62 2.52 -9.65
CA CYS A 70 1.28 3.64 -10.32
C CYS A 70 1.48 3.28 -11.80
N ALA A 71 1.09 4.17 -12.71
CA ALA A 71 1.35 4.00 -14.13
C ALA A 71 2.86 3.84 -14.37
N SER A 72 3.30 2.79 -15.08
CA SER A 72 4.71 2.64 -15.47
C SER A 72 5.13 3.83 -16.34
N GLY A 73 6.13 4.58 -15.88
CA GLY A 73 6.53 5.88 -16.44
C GLY A 73 6.23 7.07 -15.51
N ALA A 74 5.44 6.85 -14.45
CA ALA A 74 5.24 7.81 -13.39
C ALA A 74 6.49 7.93 -12.50
N CYS A 75 7.11 6.82 -12.12
CA CYS A 75 8.24 6.89 -11.20
C CYS A 75 9.41 7.67 -11.82
N THR A 76 9.91 8.69 -11.13
CA THR A 76 11.21 9.30 -11.49
C THR A 76 12.33 8.28 -11.34
N THR A 77 12.16 7.33 -10.42
CA THR A 77 13.00 6.16 -10.18
C THR A 77 12.47 4.92 -10.90
N CYS A 78 12.87 3.71 -10.51
CA CYS A 78 12.38 2.46 -11.07
C CYS A 78 11.14 1.89 -10.37
N VAL A 79 10.49 0.92 -11.02
CA VAL A 79 9.30 0.21 -10.54
C VAL A 79 9.68 -1.21 -10.12
N PHE A 80 9.29 -1.59 -8.91
CA PHE A 80 9.36 -2.97 -8.42
C PHE A 80 7.98 -3.41 -7.91
N ASN A 81 7.47 -4.53 -8.40
CA ASN A 81 6.12 -5.03 -8.07
C ASN A 81 4.98 -4.01 -8.26
N GLY A 82 5.14 -3.05 -9.19
CA GLY A 82 4.15 -2.01 -9.45
C GLY A 82 4.22 -0.80 -8.51
N PHE A 83 5.26 -0.72 -7.67
CA PHE A 83 5.53 0.40 -6.77
C PHE A 83 6.81 1.12 -7.16
N CYS A 84 6.81 2.45 -7.06
CA CYS A 84 8.04 3.23 -7.19
C CYS A 84 8.95 2.94 -6.00
N VAL A 85 10.16 2.46 -6.25
CA VAL A 85 11.16 2.27 -5.19
C VAL A 85 12.31 3.26 -5.39
N PRO A 86 12.94 3.74 -4.30
CA PRO A 86 14.05 4.65 -4.40
C PRO A 86 15.24 3.98 -5.11
N SER A 87 15.80 4.65 -6.12
CA SER A 87 16.92 4.18 -6.92
C SER A 87 18.27 4.51 -6.27
N SER A 88 18.44 4.12 -5.01
CA SER A 88 19.62 4.44 -4.19
C SER A 88 20.40 3.22 -3.72
N ASN A 89 20.02 2.01 -4.17
CA ASN A 89 20.72 0.79 -3.83
C ASN A 89 20.97 -0.09 -5.06
N ASP A 90 22.02 -0.88 -4.97
CA ASP A 90 22.49 -1.75 -6.06
C ASP A 90 21.51 -2.88 -6.39
N ALA A 91 20.51 -3.16 -5.53
CA ALA A 91 19.50 -4.20 -5.77
C ALA A 91 18.27 -3.67 -6.52
N ALA A 92 18.04 -2.36 -6.54
CA ALA A 92 16.86 -1.73 -7.12
C ALA A 92 17.23 -0.42 -7.82
N CYS A 93 18.02 -0.52 -8.89
CA CYS A 93 18.48 0.61 -9.67
C CYS A 93 17.67 0.83 -10.95
N GLY A 94 17.42 2.08 -11.31
CA GLY A 94 16.75 2.49 -12.55
C GLY A 94 16.04 3.84 -12.42
N LEU A 95 15.63 4.41 -13.55
CA LEU A 95 14.97 5.71 -13.65
C LEU A 95 13.77 5.66 -14.60
N GLY A 96 12.88 6.65 -14.50
CA GLY A 96 11.84 6.89 -15.51
C GLY A 96 10.80 5.77 -15.59
N GLY A 97 10.53 5.08 -14.49
CA GLY A 97 9.48 4.09 -14.40
C GLY A 97 9.79 2.76 -15.07
N VAL A 98 11.06 2.52 -15.44
CA VAL A 98 11.53 1.20 -15.90
C VAL A 98 11.50 0.20 -14.74
N ALA A 99 11.48 -1.10 -15.05
CA ALA A 99 11.65 -2.13 -14.03
C ALA A 99 13.01 -1.98 -13.33
N CYS A 100 13.02 -2.09 -12.00
CA CYS A 100 14.27 -2.06 -11.25
C CYS A 100 15.20 -3.20 -11.63
N ALA A 101 16.48 -2.89 -11.76
CA ALA A 101 17.53 -3.84 -12.05
C ALA A 101 18.55 -3.90 -10.90
N GLN A 102 19.13 -5.08 -10.72
CA GLN A 102 20.30 -5.25 -9.85
C GLN A 102 21.57 -4.87 -10.62
N CYS A 103 22.40 -4.02 -10.03
CA CYS A 103 23.70 -3.65 -10.56
C CYS A 103 24.70 -4.82 -10.45
N GLY A 104 25.66 -4.87 -11.38
CA GLY A 104 26.72 -5.89 -11.36
C GLY A 104 27.67 -5.76 -10.17
N PHE A 105 28.48 -6.79 -9.92
CA PHE A 105 29.40 -6.88 -8.76
C PHE A 105 30.41 -5.74 -8.60
N SER A 106 30.63 -4.92 -9.62
CA SER A 106 31.52 -3.76 -9.59
C SER A 106 30.83 -2.45 -9.94
N GLN A 107 29.49 -2.46 -9.98
CA GLN A 107 28.70 -1.29 -10.28
C GLN A 107 27.98 -0.80 -9.02
N ARG A 108 27.80 0.52 -8.94
CA ARG A 108 26.95 1.15 -7.93
C ARG A 108 25.76 1.81 -8.59
N CYS A 109 24.63 1.85 -7.88
CA CYS A 109 23.51 2.65 -8.30
C CYS A 109 23.79 4.14 -8.03
N LEU A 110 24.19 4.85 -9.07
CA LEU A 110 24.50 6.28 -9.04
C LEU A 110 23.51 7.01 -9.96
N ASP A 111 22.72 7.91 -9.37
CA ASP A 111 21.64 8.64 -10.04
C ASP A 111 20.70 7.71 -10.82
N GLY A 112 20.36 6.55 -10.24
CA GLY A 112 19.48 5.56 -10.84
C GLY A 112 20.03 4.86 -12.09
N ARG A 113 21.35 4.88 -12.29
CA ARG A 113 22.07 4.06 -13.27
C ARG A 113 23.15 3.23 -12.61
N CYS A 114 23.30 1.98 -13.05
CA CYS A 114 24.42 1.14 -12.64
C CYS A 114 25.69 1.62 -13.35
N GLN A 115 26.67 2.08 -12.58
CA GLN A 115 27.95 2.63 -13.04
C GLN A 115 29.10 1.89 -12.37
#